data_AF-A0A3S4L008-F1
#
_entry.id   AF-A0A3S4L008-F1
#
_cell.length_a   1.000
_cell.length_b   1.000
_cell.length_c   1.000
_cell.angle_alpha   90.00
_cell.angle_beta   90.00
_cell.angle_gamma   90.00
#
_symmetry.space_group_name_H-M   'P 1'
#
loop_
_entity.id
_entity.type
_entity.pdbx_description
1 polymer ?
#
loop_
_entity_poly.entity_id
_entity_poly.type
_entity_poly.pdbx_seq_one_letter_code
_entity_poly.pdbx_strand_id
1 'polypeptide(L)'
;MKKLENYSWKMWHLYTLVAVTIFMIGGIWSFFFLKEASYVVNDRNYTYRGKGQRLTNYLMLDEEDTGLPIIALSFEKVDENWSSYGYAIGRHYLALQDSKLSQTDQNKKDPEEYFKIRYYQLGKEEGEGHLIDVLKLAQEKGYPTINGSMDSIMYSDGKDDYVGVNLADENYLFINLRTQEVSQKRPKETIQFGYSGIHRFASLAYYTADFYKEKEKIDISLPWIHYQKEKVSSYDRADTSSSSEKKAKDSKLLTLLKKYGFLVVLKENLTSSDRESLIRNLYSDASDLVWVVDSDITKSGETEYVHTEEELQEVIDEGKVKKDEE
;
A
#
# COMPACT_ATOMS: atom_id res chain seq x y z
N MET A 1 66.63 46.00 7.33
CA MET A 1 66.02 45.59 6.04
C MET A 1 65.84 44.08 5.91
N LYS A 2 66.88 43.23 6.01
CA LYS A 2 66.76 41.74 5.87
C LYS A 2 65.72 41.03 6.77
N LYS A 3 65.45 41.52 7.99
CA LYS A 3 64.44 40.91 8.89
C LYS A 3 62.98 41.16 8.46
N LEU A 4 62.69 42.32 7.86
CA LEU A 4 61.34 42.67 7.39
C LEU A 4 61.00 41.91 6.09
N GLU A 5 61.98 41.71 5.22
CA GLU A 5 61.87 40.91 4.00
C GLU A 5 61.55 39.44 4.30
N ASN A 6 62.26 38.82 5.25
CA ASN A 6 62.00 37.45 5.69
C ASN A 6 60.63 37.29 6.39
N TYR A 7 60.17 38.33 7.08
CA TYR A 7 58.84 38.33 7.71
C TYR A 7 57.74 38.43 6.65
N SER A 8 57.90 39.32 5.67
CA SER A 8 56.99 39.45 4.52
C SER A 8 56.88 38.13 3.72
N TRP A 9 58.01 37.47 3.47
CA TRP A 9 58.04 36.22 2.70
C TRP A 9 57.38 35.04 3.44
N LYS A 10 57.57 34.94 4.76
CA LYS A 10 56.89 33.96 5.62
C LYS A 10 55.39 34.24 5.74
N MET A 11 54.98 35.51 5.82
CA MET A 11 53.57 35.88 5.84
C MET A 11 52.88 35.55 4.51
N TRP A 12 53.56 35.77 3.37
CA TRP A 12 53.07 35.35 2.06
C TRP A 12 52.82 33.83 1.99
N HIS A 13 53.75 33.01 2.50
CA HIS A 13 53.56 31.55 2.56
C HIS A 13 52.34 31.15 3.40
N LEU A 14 52.12 31.83 4.53
CA LEU A 14 50.95 31.59 5.38
C LEU A 14 49.64 31.95 4.67
N TYR A 15 49.58 33.11 4.01
CA TYR A 15 48.39 33.53 3.26
C TYR A 15 48.11 32.61 2.07
N THR A 16 49.14 32.17 1.34
CA THR A 16 48.98 31.22 0.24
C THR A 16 48.49 29.86 0.75
N LEU A 17 49.00 29.37 1.89
CA LEU A 17 48.53 28.12 2.51
C LEU A 17 47.05 28.21 2.90
N VAL A 18 46.64 29.32 3.54
CA VAL A 18 45.24 29.56 3.92
C VAL A 18 44.35 29.62 2.68
N ALA A 19 44.75 30.34 1.64
CA ALA A 19 44.00 30.44 0.39
C ALA A 19 43.82 29.06 -0.26
N VAL A 20 44.90 28.29 -0.42
CA VAL A 20 44.84 26.93 -0.99
C VAL A 20 43.94 26.03 -0.14
N THR A 21 44.00 26.13 1.18
CA THR A 21 43.15 25.35 2.08
C THR A 21 41.67 25.68 1.89
N ILE A 22 41.31 26.97 1.79
CA ILE A 22 39.94 27.41 1.52
C ILE A 22 39.47 26.91 0.16
N PHE A 23 40.29 27.01 -0.89
CA PHE A 23 39.95 26.50 -2.23
C PHE A 23 39.81 24.97 -2.26
N MET A 24 40.65 24.24 -1.54
CA MET A 24 40.56 22.77 -1.44
C MET A 24 39.29 22.35 -0.70
N ILE A 25 38.99 22.96 0.44
CA ILE A 25 37.76 22.68 1.20
C ILE A 25 36.53 23.05 0.36
N GLY A 26 36.52 24.24 -0.25
CA GLY A 26 35.43 24.70 -1.11
C GLY A 26 35.24 23.82 -2.35
N GLY A 27 36.33 23.37 -2.97
CA GLY A 27 36.31 22.45 -4.11
C GLY A 27 35.76 21.07 -3.74
N ILE A 28 36.20 20.51 -2.61
CA ILE A 28 35.70 19.22 -2.10
C ILE A 28 34.20 19.33 -1.76
N TRP A 29 33.80 20.37 -1.02
CA TRP A 29 32.40 20.59 -0.66
C TRP A 29 31.52 20.80 -1.90
N SER A 30 31.97 21.63 -2.85
CA SER A 30 31.25 21.85 -4.12
C SER A 30 31.11 20.57 -4.94
N PHE A 31 32.16 19.75 -5.03
CA PHE A 31 32.11 18.47 -5.72
C PHE A 31 31.07 17.52 -5.12
N PHE A 32 31.04 17.40 -3.78
CA PHE A 32 30.01 16.60 -3.10
C PHE A 32 28.60 17.18 -3.27
N PHE A 33 28.44 18.51 -3.19
CA PHE A 33 27.16 19.16 -3.43
C PHE A 33 26.65 18.96 -4.85
N LEU A 34 27.50 19.07 -5.87
CA LEU A 34 27.09 18.80 -7.26
C LEU A 34 26.73 17.33 -7.48
N LYS A 35 27.47 16.41 -6.86
CA LYS A 35 27.16 14.98 -6.93
C LYS A 35 25.82 14.67 -6.28
N GLU A 36 25.56 15.23 -5.10
CA GLU A 36 24.29 15.07 -4.38
C GLU A 36 23.14 15.72 -5.16
N ALA A 37 23.35 16.93 -5.69
CA ALA A 37 22.35 17.61 -6.51
C ALA A 37 22.03 16.81 -7.79
N SER A 38 23.03 16.28 -8.48
CA SER A 38 22.83 15.42 -9.65
C SER A 38 22.13 14.11 -9.28
N TYR A 39 22.45 13.53 -8.12
CA TYR A 39 21.77 12.34 -7.62
C TYR A 39 20.29 12.63 -7.34
N VAL A 40 19.98 13.72 -6.63
CA VAL A 40 18.60 14.15 -6.34
C VAL A 40 17.83 14.46 -7.61
N VAL A 41 18.44 15.13 -8.59
CA VAL A 41 17.80 15.41 -9.89
C VAL A 41 17.52 14.12 -10.65
N ASN A 42 18.48 13.20 -10.69
CA ASN A 42 18.28 11.90 -11.34
C ASN A 42 17.20 11.08 -10.63
N ASP A 43 17.18 11.04 -9.30
CA ASP A 43 16.21 10.28 -8.51
C ASP A 43 14.77 10.79 -8.71
N ARG A 44 14.61 12.11 -8.92
CA ARG A 44 13.32 12.74 -9.26
C ARG A 44 12.77 12.33 -10.63
N ASN A 45 13.62 11.83 -11.52
CA ASN A 45 13.16 11.34 -12.83
C ASN A 45 12.57 9.92 -12.75
N TYR A 46 12.51 9.31 -11.56
CA TYR A 46 11.95 7.98 -11.38
C TYR A 46 10.73 7.99 -10.45
N THR A 47 9.78 7.14 -10.78
CA THR A 47 8.67 6.77 -9.90
C THR A 47 9.04 5.49 -9.16
N TYR A 48 8.96 5.56 -7.84
CA TYR A 48 9.13 4.40 -6.97
C TYR A 48 7.77 3.91 -6.48
N ARG A 49 7.57 2.59 -6.45
CA ARG A 49 6.46 1.95 -5.72
C ARG A 49 7.01 0.79 -4.90
N GLY A 50 6.60 0.70 -3.64
CA GLY A 50 6.98 -0.38 -2.73
C GLY A 50 8.49 -0.59 -2.58
N LYS A 51 9.28 0.49 -2.60
CA LYS A 51 10.76 0.45 -2.59
C LYS A 51 11.28 -0.24 -1.33
N GLY A 52 11.77 -1.47 -1.48
CA GLY A 52 12.22 -2.28 -0.35
C GLY A 52 11.09 -2.74 0.57
N GLN A 53 9.86 -2.81 0.04
CA GLN A 53 8.71 -3.38 0.74
C GLN A 53 8.89 -4.89 0.89
N ARG A 54 8.73 -5.40 2.11
CA ARG A 54 8.68 -6.83 2.40
C ARG A 54 7.84 -7.12 3.62
N LEU A 55 7.31 -8.33 3.67
CA LEU A 55 6.57 -8.84 4.80
C LEU A 55 7.54 -9.13 5.95
N THR A 56 7.19 -8.73 7.16
CA THR A 56 8.00 -8.95 8.37
C THR A 56 7.31 -9.84 9.38
N ASN A 57 5.99 -9.70 9.52
CA ASN A 57 5.20 -10.55 10.39
C ASN A 57 3.90 -10.96 9.71
N TYR A 58 3.47 -12.16 10.05
CA TYR A 58 2.27 -12.79 9.58
C TYR A 58 1.57 -13.50 10.74
N LEU A 59 0.25 -13.42 10.80
CA LEU A 59 -0.57 -14.21 11.70
C LEU A 59 -1.93 -14.49 11.07
N MET A 60 -2.21 -15.75 10.78
CA MET A 60 -3.56 -16.21 10.46
C MET A 60 -4.39 -16.24 11.75
N LEU A 61 -5.56 -15.59 11.74
CA LEU A 61 -6.49 -15.61 12.87
C LEU A 61 -7.42 -16.82 12.76
N ASP A 62 -7.84 -17.32 13.93
CA ASP A 62 -8.82 -18.40 14.00
C ASP A 62 -10.20 -17.87 13.60
N GLU A 63 -10.81 -18.51 12.60
CA GLU A 63 -12.13 -18.15 12.10
C GLU A 63 -13.22 -18.38 13.16
N GLU A 64 -13.03 -19.32 14.10
CA GLU A 64 -13.94 -19.51 15.23
C GLU A 64 -14.00 -18.28 16.15
N ASP A 65 -12.87 -17.56 16.28
CA ASP A 65 -12.76 -16.37 17.12
C ASP A 65 -13.30 -15.10 16.43
N THR A 66 -13.08 -14.98 15.12
CA THR A 66 -13.37 -13.74 14.35
C THR A 66 -14.65 -13.83 13.52
N GLY A 67 -15.18 -15.03 13.30
CA GLY A 67 -16.28 -15.30 12.36
C GLY A 67 -15.92 -15.11 10.89
N LEU A 68 -14.67 -14.74 10.59
CA LEU A 68 -14.18 -14.42 9.25
C LEU A 68 -12.72 -14.85 9.11
N PRO A 69 -12.30 -15.39 7.95
CA PRO A 69 -10.89 -15.70 7.70
C PRO A 69 -10.10 -14.39 7.57
N ILE A 70 -9.27 -14.08 8.57
CA ILE A 70 -8.49 -12.83 8.62
C ILE A 70 -7.01 -13.14 8.80
N ILE A 71 -6.17 -12.45 8.03
CA ILE A 71 -4.73 -12.42 8.26
C ILE A 71 -4.32 -11.06 8.83
N ALA A 72 -3.47 -11.05 9.86
CA ALA A 72 -2.75 -9.87 10.30
C ALA A 72 -1.34 -9.80 9.69
N LEU A 73 -0.99 -8.67 9.06
CA LEU A 73 0.26 -8.48 8.33
C LEU A 73 1.03 -7.27 8.85
N SER A 74 2.36 -7.41 8.92
CA SER A 74 3.29 -6.29 9.08
C SER A 74 4.28 -6.24 7.94
N PHE A 75 4.62 -5.04 7.52
CA PHE A 75 5.64 -4.81 6.52
C PHE A 75 6.78 -3.96 7.07
N GLU A 76 7.98 -4.12 6.52
CA GLU A 76 9.17 -3.38 6.96
C GLU A 76 9.05 -1.88 6.71
N LYS A 77 8.51 -1.55 5.54
CA LYS A 77 8.18 -0.18 5.16
C LYS A 77 6.69 -0.12 4.90
N VAL A 78 6.14 1.07 4.98
CA VAL A 78 4.80 1.39 4.50
C VAL A 78 4.98 2.75 3.84
N ASP A 79 4.59 2.85 2.57
CA ASP A 79 4.62 4.13 1.87
C ASP A 79 3.77 5.15 2.64
N GLU A 80 4.22 6.41 2.73
CA GLU A 80 3.53 7.44 3.51
C GLU A 80 2.06 7.62 3.09
N ASN A 81 1.81 7.43 1.79
CA ASN A 81 0.49 7.34 1.20
C ASN A 81 0.23 5.88 0.82
N TRP A 82 0.06 5.02 1.83
CA TRP A 82 -0.30 3.63 1.57
C TRP A 82 -1.51 3.58 0.65
N SER A 83 -1.41 2.72 -0.36
CA SER A 83 -2.48 2.47 -1.31
C SER A 83 -2.51 0.99 -1.63
N SER A 84 -3.72 0.44 -1.71
CA SER A 84 -3.96 -0.94 -2.13
C SER A 84 -3.39 -1.24 -3.53
N TYR A 85 -3.15 -0.23 -4.38
CA TYR A 85 -2.58 -0.40 -5.73
C TYR A 85 -1.15 -0.97 -5.77
N GLY A 86 -0.45 -1.05 -4.64
CA GLY A 86 0.87 -1.71 -4.54
C GLY A 86 0.82 -3.17 -4.08
N TYR A 87 -0.36 -3.68 -3.75
CA TYR A 87 -0.57 -4.95 -3.07
C TYR A 87 -1.65 -5.74 -3.80
N ALA A 88 -1.41 -7.03 -4.01
CA ALA A 88 -2.43 -7.94 -4.51
C ALA A 88 -2.49 -9.16 -3.59
N ILE A 89 -3.70 -9.64 -3.32
CA ILE A 89 -3.94 -10.81 -2.50
C ILE A 89 -4.82 -11.79 -3.29
N GLY A 90 -4.38 -13.04 -3.38
CA GLY A 90 -5.08 -14.15 -4.00
C GLY A 90 -5.50 -15.18 -2.97
N ARG A 91 -5.98 -16.34 -3.44
CA ARG A 91 -6.39 -17.46 -2.58
C ARG A 91 -5.20 -18.16 -1.94
N HIS A 92 -4.04 -18.09 -2.58
CA HIS A 92 -2.83 -18.82 -2.22
C HIS A 92 -1.61 -17.90 -2.05
N TYR A 93 -1.63 -16.68 -2.57
CA TYR A 93 -0.46 -15.80 -2.56
C TYR A 93 -0.77 -14.35 -2.20
N LEU A 94 0.18 -13.69 -1.52
CA LEU A 94 0.28 -12.24 -1.37
C LEU A 94 1.40 -11.74 -2.29
N ALA A 95 1.15 -10.71 -3.10
CA ALA A 95 2.14 -10.09 -3.98
C ALA A 95 2.26 -8.57 -3.74
N LEU A 96 3.50 -8.08 -3.87
CA LEU A 96 3.91 -6.71 -3.63
C LEU A 96 4.72 -6.22 -4.83
N GLN A 97 4.41 -5.02 -5.32
CA GLN A 97 5.22 -4.36 -6.35
C GLN A 97 6.43 -3.67 -5.71
N ASP A 98 7.63 -3.92 -6.22
CA ASP A 98 8.84 -3.13 -5.96
C ASP A 98 9.40 -2.68 -7.32
N SER A 99 9.26 -1.40 -7.63
CA SER A 99 9.66 -0.87 -8.93
C SER A 99 10.29 0.51 -8.85
N LYS A 100 11.22 0.76 -9.78
CA LYS A 100 11.78 2.07 -10.14
C LYS A 100 11.62 2.22 -11.65
N LEU A 101 10.76 3.13 -12.08
CA LEU A 101 10.43 3.35 -13.49
C LEU A 101 10.69 4.82 -13.88
N SER A 102 11.24 5.05 -15.06
CA SER A 102 11.57 6.38 -15.58
C SER A 102 10.31 7.17 -15.92
N GLN A 103 10.32 8.46 -15.60
CA GLN A 103 9.26 9.41 -15.95
C GLN A 103 9.53 10.10 -17.29
N THR A 104 10.74 10.00 -17.84
CA THR A 104 11.21 10.90 -18.92
C THR A 104 11.14 10.31 -20.32
N ASP A 105 11.47 9.04 -20.51
CA ASP A 105 11.47 8.41 -21.84
C ASP A 105 10.94 6.97 -21.76
N GLN A 106 9.63 6.83 -21.87
CA GLN A 106 8.90 5.57 -21.72
C GLN A 106 9.00 4.66 -22.95
N ASN A 107 9.80 5.03 -23.95
CA ASN A 107 9.99 4.27 -25.19
C ASN A 107 11.41 3.69 -25.31
N LYS A 108 12.27 3.89 -24.31
CA LYS A 108 13.64 3.40 -24.35
C LYS A 108 13.95 2.55 -23.12
N LYS A 109 14.86 1.61 -23.33
CA LYS A 109 15.44 0.83 -22.25
C LYS A 109 16.32 1.74 -21.41
N ASP A 110 16.05 1.77 -20.11
CA ASP A 110 16.87 2.45 -19.13
C ASP A 110 17.55 1.41 -18.24
N PRO A 111 18.89 1.40 -18.12
CA PRO A 111 19.62 0.44 -17.27
C PRO A 111 19.34 0.62 -15.78
N GLU A 112 18.82 1.77 -15.36
CA GLU A 112 18.53 2.09 -13.95
C GLU A 112 17.13 1.63 -13.51
N GLU A 113 16.28 1.23 -14.46
CA GLU A 113 14.93 0.75 -14.17
C GLU A 113 14.92 -0.68 -13.64
N TYR A 114 13.95 -0.93 -12.78
CA TYR A 114 13.59 -2.29 -12.41
C TYR A 114 12.10 -2.37 -12.11
N PHE A 115 11.52 -3.53 -12.38
CA PHE A 115 10.16 -3.86 -11.94
C PHE A 115 10.17 -5.29 -11.43
N LYS A 116 9.95 -5.46 -10.13
CA LYS A 116 9.90 -6.76 -9.48
C LYS A 116 8.59 -6.95 -8.76
N ILE A 117 8.07 -8.17 -8.83
CA ILE A 117 7.01 -8.62 -7.93
C ILE A 117 7.65 -9.48 -6.87
N ARG A 118 7.44 -9.11 -5.61
CA ARG A 118 7.77 -9.94 -4.45
C ARG A 118 6.50 -10.63 -4.00
N TYR A 119 6.54 -11.95 -3.83
CA TYR A 119 5.35 -12.70 -3.43
C TYR A 119 5.63 -13.77 -2.37
N TYR A 120 4.60 -14.10 -1.61
CA TYR A 120 4.63 -15.05 -0.49
C TYR A 120 3.45 -16.01 -0.63
N GLN A 121 3.68 -17.28 -0.31
CA GLN A 121 2.59 -18.24 -0.24
C GLN A 121 1.85 -18.11 1.10
N LEU A 122 0.53 -18.03 1.04
CA LEU A 122 -0.30 -17.89 2.22
C LEU A 122 -0.16 -19.07 3.18
N GLY A 123 0.11 -18.78 4.46
CA GLY A 123 0.35 -19.76 5.52
C GLY A 123 1.77 -20.37 5.54
N LYS A 124 2.67 -19.91 4.66
CA LYS A 124 4.08 -20.34 4.57
C LYS A 124 5.01 -19.15 4.32
N GLU A 125 4.67 -18.00 4.87
CA GLU A 125 5.37 -16.74 4.65
C GLU A 125 6.66 -16.67 5.48
N GLU A 126 7.72 -17.28 4.97
CA GLU A 126 9.04 -17.22 5.59
C GLU A 126 10.07 -16.49 4.71
N GLY A 127 10.97 -15.75 5.37
CA GLY A 127 12.11 -15.12 4.73
C GLY A 127 11.79 -13.91 3.86
N GLU A 128 12.59 -13.70 2.81
CA GLU A 128 12.51 -12.52 1.93
C GLU A 128 11.37 -12.61 0.91
N GLY A 129 10.65 -13.71 0.83
CA GLY A 129 9.70 -13.98 -0.25
C GLY A 129 10.38 -14.25 -1.59
N HIS A 130 9.58 -14.69 -2.56
CA HIS A 130 10.03 -14.98 -3.92
C HIS A 130 10.00 -13.73 -4.78
N LEU A 131 10.89 -13.63 -5.76
CA LEU A 131 11.01 -12.48 -6.65
C LEU A 131 10.82 -12.89 -8.11
N ILE A 132 10.03 -12.11 -8.84
CA ILE A 132 9.88 -12.18 -10.31
C ILE A 132 10.37 -10.87 -10.90
N ASP A 133 11.30 -10.92 -11.85
CA ASP A 133 11.75 -9.75 -12.60
C ASP A 133 10.82 -9.53 -13.80
N VAL A 134 9.79 -8.71 -13.58
CA VAL A 134 8.75 -8.44 -14.59
C VAL A 134 9.29 -7.60 -15.73
N LEU A 135 10.20 -6.66 -15.44
CA LEU A 135 10.83 -5.85 -16.49
C LEU A 135 11.58 -6.73 -17.48
N LYS A 136 12.32 -7.74 -16.98
CA LYS A 136 12.98 -8.72 -17.83
C LYS A 136 11.98 -9.50 -18.70
N LEU A 137 10.88 -9.98 -18.11
CA LEU A 137 9.83 -10.70 -18.85
C LEU A 137 9.19 -9.81 -19.94
N ALA A 138 8.95 -8.54 -19.65
CA ALA A 138 8.43 -7.58 -20.63
C ALA A 138 9.44 -7.32 -21.77
N GLN A 139 10.73 -7.18 -21.45
CA GLN A 139 11.81 -7.01 -22.43
C GLN A 139 11.97 -8.23 -23.34
N GLU A 140 11.83 -9.45 -22.81
CA GLU A 140 11.81 -10.68 -23.62
C GLU A 140 10.63 -10.74 -24.59
N LYS A 141 9.54 -10.02 -24.30
CA LYS A 141 8.37 -9.85 -25.19
C LYS A 141 8.49 -8.65 -26.14
N GLY A 142 9.59 -7.90 -26.10
CA GLY A 142 9.86 -6.77 -26.99
C GLY A 142 9.48 -5.40 -26.43
N TYR A 143 9.06 -5.31 -25.17
CA TYR A 143 8.75 -4.03 -24.53
C TYR A 143 10.03 -3.45 -23.90
N PRO A 144 10.48 -2.23 -24.29
CA PRO A 144 11.71 -1.67 -23.77
C PRO A 144 11.65 -1.35 -22.26
N THR A 145 10.47 -0.96 -21.78
CA THR A 145 10.16 -0.61 -20.38
C THR A 145 8.70 -0.96 -20.04
N ILE A 146 8.28 -0.67 -18.80
CA ILE A 146 6.92 -0.81 -18.28
C ILE A 146 6.42 0.58 -17.87
N ASN A 147 5.28 0.98 -18.39
CA ASN A 147 4.60 2.24 -18.10
C ASN A 147 3.35 2.08 -17.20
N GLY A 148 2.97 0.84 -16.87
CA GLY A 148 1.87 0.58 -15.97
C GLY A 148 2.32 0.16 -14.57
N SER A 149 1.42 -0.50 -13.85
CA SER A 149 1.65 -1.05 -12.52
C SER A 149 1.10 -2.46 -12.43
N MET A 150 1.42 -3.11 -11.32
CA MET A 150 0.72 -4.31 -10.90
C MET A 150 -0.74 -3.98 -10.63
N ASP A 151 -1.64 -4.87 -11.02
CA ASP A 151 -3.04 -4.78 -10.63
C ASP A 151 -3.18 -5.08 -9.13
N SER A 152 -4.08 -4.38 -8.44
CA SER A 152 -4.41 -4.67 -7.03
C SER A 152 -5.24 -5.94 -6.85
N ILE A 153 -5.74 -6.50 -7.96
CA ILE A 153 -6.58 -7.68 -7.99
C ILE A 153 -5.81 -8.84 -8.65
N MET A 154 -5.88 -10.03 -8.06
CA MET A 154 -5.33 -11.25 -8.66
C MET A 154 -6.36 -11.95 -9.55
N TYR A 155 -5.85 -12.79 -10.45
CA TYR A 155 -6.66 -13.59 -11.36
C TYR A 155 -6.46 -15.08 -11.09
N SER A 156 -7.39 -15.91 -11.54
CA SER A 156 -7.26 -17.36 -11.43
C SER A 156 -7.72 -18.10 -12.68
N ASP A 157 -7.13 -19.27 -12.89
CA ASP A 157 -7.62 -20.30 -13.81
C ASP A 157 -8.45 -21.39 -13.08
N GLY A 158 -8.75 -21.18 -11.80
CA GLY A 158 -9.42 -22.13 -10.90
C GLY A 158 -8.47 -22.99 -10.08
N LYS A 159 -7.16 -22.94 -10.37
CA LYS A 159 -6.13 -23.70 -9.64
C LYS A 159 -5.04 -22.80 -9.08
N ASP A 160 -4.58 -21.83 -9.87
CA ASP A 160 -3.43 -20.98 -9.55
C ASP A 160 -3.82 -19.52 -9.51
N ASP A 161 -3.03 -18.75 -8.77
CA ASP A 161 -3.17 -17.30 -8.71
C ASP A 161 -2.18 -16.65 -9.68
N TYR A 162 -2.67 -15.62 -10.35
CA TYR A 162 -1.95 -14.83 -11.33
C TYR A 162 -1.95 -13.37 -10.92
N VAL A 163 -0.83 -12.71 -11.12
CA VAL A 163 -0.76 -11.25 -11.02
C VAL A 163 -0.84 -10.66 -12.42
N GLY A 164 -1.72 -9.66 -12.59
CA GLY A 164 -1.76 -8.81 -13.77
C GLY A 164 -0.77 -7.66 -13.64
N VAL A 165 -0.03 -7.38 -14.71
CA VAL A 165 0.83 -6.21 -14.81
C VAL A 165 0.53 -5.49 -16.10
N ASN A 166 0.10 -4.24 -15.99
CA ASN A 166 -0.09 -3.36 -17.13
C ASN A 166 1.28 -2.90 -17.65
N LEU A 167 1.54 -3.13 -18.94
CA LEU A 167 2.76 -2.72 -19.61
C LEU A 167 2.65 -1.30 -20.17
N ALA A 168 1.64 -1.03 -20.98
CA ALA A 168 1.28 0.26 -21.60
C ALA A 168 0.06 0.04 -22.52
N ASP A 169 -0.78 1.05 -22.73
CA ASP A 169 -1.90 1.03 -23.70
C ASP A 169 -2.75 -0.24 -23.62
N GLU A 170 -3.18 -0.61 -22.42
CA GLU A 170 -4.01 -1.80 -22.14
C GLU A 170 -3.36 -3.15 -22.48
N ASN A 171 -2.04 -3.20 -22.67
CA ASN A 171 -1.31 -4.45 -22.79
C ASN A 171 -0.98 -5.02 -21.40
N TYR A 172 -1.31 -6.28 -21.16
CA TYR A 172 -1.08 -6.93 -19.87
C TYR A 172 -0.19 -8.16 -19.98
N LEU A 173 0.58 -8.40 -18.92
CA LEU A 173 1.15 -9.71 -18.62
C LEU A 173 0.45 -10.28 -17.40
N PHE A 174 -0.05 -11.50 -17.53
CA PHE A 174 -0.57 -12.30 -16.44
C PHE A 174 0.46 -13.37 -16.10
N ILE A 175 0.98 -13.31 -14.88
CA ILE A 175 2.11 -14.12 -14.42
C ILE A 175 1.60 -15.09 -13.36
N ASN A 176 1.70 -16.39 -13.62
CA ASN A 176 1.36 -17.43 -12.65
C ASN A 176 2.37 -17.41 -11.50
N LEU A 177 1.92 -17.18 -10.26
CA LEU A 177 2.86 -17.06 -9.14
C LEU A 177 3.50 -18.39 -8.72
N ARG A 178 2.92 -19.53 -9.08
CA ARG A 178 3.49 -20.84 -8.81
C ARG A 178 4.50 -21.29 -9.87
N THR A 179 4.12 -21.19 -11.15
CA THR A 179 4.93 -21.70 -12.27
C THR A 179 5.82 -20.64 -12.93
N GLN A 180 5.53 -19.36 -12.68
CA GLN A 180 6.15 -18.19 -13.34
C GLN A 180 5.90 -18.13 -14.86
N GLU A 181 4.94 -18.91 -15.36
CA GLU A 181 4.51 -18.83 -16.75
C GLU A 181 3.78 -17.52 -17.02
N VAL A 182 4.06 -16.93 -18.18
CA VAL A 182 3.55 -15.62 -18.59
C VAL A 182 2.56 -15.77 -19.75
N SER A 183 1.39 -15.17 -19.59
CA SER A 183 0.34 -15.11 -20.60
C SER A 183 -0.04 -13.65 -20.88
N GLN A 184 -0.37 -13.31 -22.12
CA GLN A 184 -1.04 -12.04 -22.46
C GLN A 184 -2.56 -12.16 -22.40
N LYS A 185 -3.09 -13.38 -22.32
CA LYS A 185 -4.52 -13.62 -22.16
C LYS A 185 -4.86 -13.64 -20.67
N ARG A 186 -5.83 -12.79 -20.30
CA ARG A 186 -6.39 -12.72 -18.94
C ARG A 186 -6.95 -14.09 -18.53
N PRO A 187 -6.64 -14.59 -17.33
CA PRO A 187 -7.30 -15.76 -16.75
C PRO A 187 -8.80 -15.54 -16.59
N LYS A 188 -9.57 -16.63 -16.48
CA LYS A 188 -11.04 -16.56 -16.56
C LYS A 188 -11.68 -15.90 -15.34
N GLU A 189 -11.05 -16.04 -14.18
CA GLU A 189 -11.59 -15.61 -12.91
C GLU A 189 -10.78 -14.44 -12.35
N THR A 190 -11.48 -13.55 -11.67
CA THR A 190 -10.91 -12.46 -10.89
C THR A 190 -11.17 -12.77 -9.42
N ILE A 191 -10.12 -12.75 -8.61
CA ILE A 191 -10.22 -13.03 -7.18
C ILE A 191 -10.58 -11.74 -6.47
N GLN A 192 -11.84 -11.63 -6.01
CA GLN A 192 -12.34 -10.43 -5.33
C GLN A 192 -12.83 -10.79 -3.93
N PHE A 193 -11.96 -10.57 -2.95
CA PHE A 193 -12.35 -10.60 -1.54
C PHE A 193 -13.11 -9.33 -1.16
N GLY A 194 -14.08 -9.45 -0.26
CA GLY A 194 -14.95 -8.36 0.14
C GLY A 194 -16.39 -8.54 -0.32
N TYR A 195 -17.09 -7.42 -0.52
CA TYR A 195 -18.50 -7.41 -0.92
C TYR A 195 -18.66 -7.72 -2.41
N SER A 196 -19.78 -8.36 -2.75
CA SER A 196 -20.22 -8.60 -4.12
C SER A 196 -21.72 -8.32 -4.27
N GLY A 197 -22.16 -8.16 -5.52
CA GLY A 197 -23.54 -7.81 -5.86
C GLY A 197 -24.00 -6.56 -5.12
N ILE A 198 -25.23 -6.61 -4.60
CA ILE A 198 -25.89 -5.49 -3.91
C ILE A 198 -25.12 -4.97 -2.68
N HIS A 199 -24.32 -5.81 -2.02
CA HIS A 199 -23.60 -5.42 -0.80
C HIS A 199 -22.46 -4.42 -1.06
N ARG A 200 -21.95 -4.34 -2.29
CA ARG A 200 -20.90 -3.37 -2.69
C ARG A 200 -21.38 -1.93 -2.59
N PHE A 201 -22.68 -1.77 -2.65
CA PHE A 201 -23.40 -0.53 -2.83
C PHE A 201 -23.97 0.02 -1.51
N ALA A 202 -23.82 -0.74 -0.43
CA ALA A 202 -24.19 -0.33 0.91
C ALA A 202 -22.95 -0.01 1.72
N SER A 203 -22.94 1.12 2.42
CA SER A 203 -21.95 1.44 3.45
C SER A 203 -22.55 1.22 4.84
N LEU A 204 -21.72 0.91 5.85
CA LEU A 204 -22.21 0.72 7.21
C LEU A 204 -21.83 1.91 8.07
N ALA A 205 -22.84 2.64 8.52
CA ALA A 205 -22.75 3.63 9.58
C ALA A 205 -22.90 2.94 10.95
N TYR A 206 -22.16 3.45 11.94
CA TYR A 206 -22.19 2.97 13.32
C TYR A 206 -21.64 4.07 14.23
N TYR A 207 -21.99 4.04 15.52
CA TYR A 207 -21.42 4.91 16.56
C TYR A 207 -20.52 4.12 17.51
N THR A 208 -19.48 4.77 18.04
CA THR A 208 -18.61 4.26 19.11
C THR A 208 -18.34 5.41 20.09
N ALA A 209 -17.97 5.12 21.34
CA ALA A 209 -17.73 6.15 22.35
C ALA A 209 -16.45 6.96 22.08
N ASP A 210 -15.42 6.34 21.51
CA ASP A 210 -14.09 6.92 21.26
C ASP A 210 -13.93 7.54 19.84
N PHE A 211 -15.08 7.89 19.24
CA PHE A 211 -15.38 7.99 17.79
C PHE A 211 -14.39 8.72 16.87
N TYR A 212 -13.66 9.75 17.32
CA TYR A 212 -12.97 10.65 16.39
C TYR A 212 -11.48 10.35 16.21
N LYS A 213 -10.70 10.18 17.28
CA LYS A 213 -9.23 10.09 17.14
C LYS A 213 -8.72 8.73 16.64
N GLU A 214 -9.43 7.64 16.93
CA GLU A 214 -8.98 6.30 16.54
C GLU A 214 -9.52 5.88 15.17
N LYS A 215 -10.74 6.30 14.81
CA LYS A 215 -11.33 6.05 13.50
C LYS A 215 -10.56 6.75 12.37
N GLU A 216 -10.09 7.97 12.61
CA GLU A 216 -9.24 8.70 11.64
C GLU A 216 -7.92 7.98 11.32
N LYS A 217 -7.48 7.06 12.20
CA LYS A 217 -6.27 6.25 11.99
C LYS A 217 -6.55 4.93 11.30
N ILE A 218 -7.81 4.54 11.12
CA ILE A 218 -8.19 3.24 10.57
C ILE A 218 -8.89 3.45 9.24
N ASP A 219 -8.25 2.99 8.18
CA ASP A 219 -8.84 2.89 6.85
C ASP A 219 -9.40 1.48 6.65
N ILE A 220 -10.70 1.38 6.37
CA ILE A 220 -11.40 0.12 6.09
C ILE A 220 -11.75 0.09 4.61
N SER A 221 -10.84 -0.45 3.81
CA SER A 221 -10.95 -0.55 2.35
C SER A 221 -10.78 -2.01 1.93
N LEU A 222 -11.85 -2.79 2.10
CA LEU A 222 -11.82 -4.24 1.97
C LEU A 222 -11.19 -4.71 0.63
N PRO A 223 -10.41 -5.81 0.65
CA PRO A 223 -10.18 -6.70 1.79
C PRO A 223 -9.21 -6.15 2.84
N TRP A 224 -8.61 -4.98 2.61
CA TRP A 224 -7.59 -4.39 3.47
C TRP A 224 -8.20 -3.52 4.58
N ILE A 225 -7.66 -3.67 5.78
CA ILE A 225 -7.91 -2.78 6.91
C ILE A 225 -6.54 -2.30 7.38
N HIS A 226 -6.30 -1.00 7.30
CA HIS A 226 -5.02 -0.39 7.57
C HIS A 226 -5.10 0.52 8.80
N TYR A 227 -4.11 0.40 9.69
CA TYR A 227 -3.91 1.32 10.80
C TYR A 227 -2.70 2.21 10.54
N GLN A 228 -2.97 3.50 10.38
CA GLN A 228 -1.97 4.53 10.20
C GLN A 228 -1.24 4.78 11.53
N LYS A 229 -0.04 4.18 11.66
CA LYS A 229 0.84 4.42 12.81
C LYS A 229 1.38 5.85 12.73
N GLU A 230 1.20 6.63 13.78
CA GLU A 230 1.87 7.93 13.92
C GLU A 230 3.39 7.72 13.87
N LYS A 231 4.09 8.51 13.04
CA LYS A 231 5.54 8.59 13.12
C LYS A 231 5.88 9.21 14.47
N VAL A 232 6.62 8.49 15.32
CA VAL A 232 7.26 9.09 16.48
C VAL A 232 8.22 10.16 15.95
N SER A 233 7.81 11.42 16.00
CA SER A 233 8.70 12.51 15.62
C SER A 233 9.79 12.61 16.68
N SER A 234 11.04 12.83 16.29
CA SER A 234 12.14 13.08 17.22
C SER A 234 11.99 14.41 17.99
N TYR A 235 10.92 15.17 17.73
CA TYR A 235 10.62 16.45 18.37
C TYR A 235 9.53 16.35 19.46
N ASP A 236 8.83 15.22 19.59
CA ASP A 236 7.81 15.03 20.62
C ASP A 236 8.46 14.64 21.95
N ARG A 237 9.24 15.57 22.50
CA ARG A 237 9.68 15.53 23.88
C ARG A 237 8.55 16.06 24.75
N ALA A 238 7.74 15.12 25.22
CA ALA A 238 6.85 15.24 26.37
C ALA A 238 5.75 16.31 26.28
N ASP A 239 4.71 16.04 25.50
CA ASP A 239 3.37 16.52 25.86
C ASP A 239 2.72 15.54 26.83
N THR A 240 2.96 15.78 28.13
CA THR A 240 2.13 15.24 29.20
C THR A 240 0.77 15.93 29.18
N SER A 241 -0.11 15.54 28.25
CA SER A 241 -1.54 15.83 28.38
C SER A 241 -2.25 14.58 28.89
N SER A 242 -2.32 14.49 30.22
CA SER A 242 -3.15 13.52 30.92
C SER A 242 -4.62 13.91 30.78
N SER A 243 -5.28 13.59 29.65
CA SER A 243 -6.74 13.47 29.69
C SER A 243 -7.06 12.07 30.23
N SER A 244 -7.63 12.04 31.42
CA SER A 244 -8.16 10.83 32.05
C SER A 244 -9.53 10.50 31.46
N GLU A 245 -9.63 10.45 30.14
CA GLU A 245 -10.78 9.85 29.47
C GLU A 245 -10.63 8.34 29.60
N LYS A 246 -11.63 7.69 30.23
CA LYS A 246 -11.71 6.23 30.31
C LYS A 246 -11.87 5.69 28.88
N LYS A 247 -10.76 5.49 28.18
CA LYS A 247 -10.77 4.79 26.89
C LYS A 247 -11.38 3.41 27.07
N ALA A 248 -12.27 3.02 26.16
CA ALA A 248 -12.72 1.65 26.10
C ALA A 248 -11.50 0.74 25.90
N LYS A 249 -11.54 -0.46 26.48
CA LYS A 249 -10.47 -1.43 26.26
C LYS A 249 -10.52 -1.86 24.80
N ASP A 250 -9.40 -1.75 24.09
CA ASP A 250 -9.28 -2.25 22.72
C ASP A 250 -9.78 -3.70 22.63
N SER A 251 -10.56 -3.97 21.58
CA SER A 251 -10.92 -5.33 21.21
C SER A 251 -9.67 -6.15 20.87
N LYS A 252 -9.80 -7.48 20.87
CA LYS A 252 -8.70 -8.39 20.45
C LYS A 252 -8.25 -8.06 19.03
N LEU A 253 -9.20 -7.84 18.11
CA LEU A 253 -8.92 -7.57 16.71
C LEU A 253 -8.30 -6.19 16.49
N LEU A 254 -8.78 -5.15 17.19
CA LEU A 254 -8.17 -3.82 17.15
C LEU A 254 -6.75 -3.81 17.71
N THR A 255 -6.50 -4.55 18.79
CA THR A 255 -5.15 -4.72 19.35
C THR A 255 -4.20 -5.34 18.33
N LEU A 256 -4.66 -6.37 17.60
CA LEU A 256 -3.89 -6.99 16.53
C LEU A 256 -3.66 -6.04 15.36
N LEU A 257 -4.68 -5.30 14.92
CA LEU A 257 -4.54 -4.29 13.88
C LEU A 257 -3.51 -3.22 14.26
N LYS A 258 -3.56 -2.67 15.48
CA LYS A 258 -2.57 -1.69 15.98
C LYS A 258 -1.16 -2.28 16.03
N LYS A 259 -1.02 -3.55 16.44
CA LYS A 259 0.26 -4.25 16.50
C LYS A 259 0.84 -4.47 15.10
N TYR A 260 0.07 -5.11 14.22
CA TYR A 260 0.56 -5.57 12.92
C TYR A 260 0.55 -4.46 11.87
N GLY A 261 -0.43 -3.56 11.91
CA GLY A 261 -0.63 -2.46 10.98
C GLY A 261 -1.68 -2.75 9.90
N PHE A 262 -1.83 -4.02 9.52
CA PHE A 262 -2.80 -4.45 8.52
C PHE A 262 -3.58 -5.68 8.97
N LEU A 263 -4.87 -5.70 8.63
CA LEU A 263 -5.67 -6.91 8.56
C LEU A 263 -6.16 -7.11 7.12
N VAL A 264 -6.29 -8.36 6.69
CA VAL A 264 -6.83 -8.73 5.38
C VAL A 264 -7.93 -9.75 5.56
N VAL A 265 -9.14 -9.44 5.09
CA VAL A 265 -10.30 -10.34 5.14
C VAL A 265 -10.34 -11.20 3.88
N LEU A 266 -10.20 -12.52 4.02
CA LEU A 266 -10.13 -13.48 2.92
C LEU A 266 -11.47 -14.17 2.63
N LYS A 267 -12.58 -13.43 2.72
CA LYS A 267 -13.91 -13.95 2.39
C LYS A 267 -14.41 -13.26 1.13
N GLU A 268 -14.72 -14.06 0.12
CA GLU A 268 -15.42 -13.63 -1.09
C GLU A 268 -16.93 -13.56 -0.78
N ASN A 269 -17.64 -12.61 -1.39
CA ASN A 269 -19.09 -12.43 -1.23
C ASN A 269 -19.52 -12.19 0.23
N LEU A 270 -18.91 -11.20 0.89
CA LEU A 270 -19.33 -10.77 2.21
C LEU A 270 -20.79 -10.33 2.23
N THR A 271 -21.51 -10.77 3.26
CA THR A 271 -22.88 -10.37 3.55
C THR A 271 -22.94 -9.14 4.44
N SER A 272 -24.13 -8.58 4.61
CA SER A 272 -24.37 -7.53 5.60
C SER A 272 -23.98 -8.00 7.01
N SER A 273 -24.43 -9.18 7.41
CA SER A 273 -24.12 -9.76 8.73
C SER A 273 -22.61 -9.88 8.99
N ASP A 274 -21.84 -10.27 7.96
CA ASP A 274 -20.38 -10.36 8.08
C ASP A 274 -19.73 -9.01 8.40
N ARG A 275 -20.21 -7.93 7.79
CA ARG A 275 -19.69 -6.58 8.06
C ARG A 275 -20.02 -6.11 9.46
N GLU A 276 -21.25 -6.35 9.92
CA GLU A 276 -21.64 -5.98 11.27
C GLU A 276 -20.78 -6.73 12.30
N SER A 277 -20.56 -8.03 12.06
CA SER A 277 -19.66 -8.85 12.88
C SER A 277 -18.24 -8.29 12.88
N LEU A 278 -17.68 -7.97 11.71
CA LEU A 278 -16.35 -7.37 11.57
C LEU A 278 -16.22 -6.06 12.35
N ILE A 279 -17.19 -5.16 12.22
CA ILE A 279 -17.19 -3.87 12.91
C ILE A 279 -17.30 -4.07 14.42
N ARG A 280 -18.16 -4.97 14.90
CA ARG A 280 -18.28 -5.28 16.34
C ARG A 280 -17.01 -5.93 16.90
N ASN A 281 -16.33 -6.74 16.09
CA ASN A 281 -15.05 -7.33 16.47
C ASN A 281 -13.92 -6.30 16.53
N LEU A 282 -13.96 -5.26 15.69
CA LEU A 282 -13.04 -4.12 15.78
C LEU A 282 -13.39 -3.20 16.95
N TYR A 283 -14.68 -2.86 17.09
CA TYR A 283 -15.20 -1.91 18.06
C TYR A 283 -16.33 -2.58 18.86
N SER A 284 -15.99 -3.10 20.04
CA SER A 284 -16.95 -3.83 20.88
C SER A 284 -18.10 -2.96 21.40
N ASP A 285 -17.93 -1.65 21.38
CA ASP A 285 -18.92 -0.64 21.77
C ASP A 285 -19.73 -0.11 20.57
N ALA A 286 -19.57 -0.66 19.36
CA ALA A 286 -20.31 -0.24 18.18
C ALA A 286 -21.83 -0.38 18.38
N SER A 287 -22.54 0.76 18.29
CA SER A 287 -23.99 0.87 18.36
C SER A 287 -24.59 1.47 17.10
N ASP A 288 -25.92 1.34 16.97
CA ASP A 288 -26.72 1.92 15.89
C ASP A 288 -26.16 1.63 14.50
N LEU A 289 -25.96 0.33 14.24
CA LEU A 289 -25.52 -0.14 12.94
C LEU A 289 -26.64 0.10 11.92
N VAL A 290 -26.34 0.91 10.90
CA VAL A 290 -27.28 1.30 9.84
C VAL A 290 -26.57 1.23 8.51
N TRP A 291 -27.20 0.56 7.56
CA TRP A 291 -26.73 0.49 6.19
C TRP A 291 -27.20 1.72 5.43
N VAL A 292 -26.27 2.41 4.80
CA VAL A 292 -26.52 3.60 4.00
C VAL A 292 -26.35 3.23 2.53
N VAL A 293 -27.41 3.41 1.76
CA VAL A 293 -27.48 3.11 0.33
C VAL A 293 -27.60 4.43 -0.42
N ASP A 294 -26.68 4.68 -1.35
CA ASP A 294 -26.62 5.95 -2.07
C ASP A 294 -27.81 6.16 -3.02
N SER A 295 -28.22 7.41 -3.23
CA SER A 295 -29.35 7.78 -4.10
C SER A 295 -29.25 7.22 -5.53
N ASP A 296 -28.03 7.01 -6.00
CA ASP A 296 -27.76 6.65 -7.39
C ASP A 296 -28.30 5.25 -7.74
N ILE A 297 -28.37 4.37 -6.74
CA ILE A 297 -28.68 2.95 -6.85
C ILE A 297 -30.02 2.57 -6.19
N THR A 298 -30.64 3.50 -5.46
CA THR A 298 -31.96 3.27 -4.83
C THR A 298 -33.09 3.42 -5.85
N LYS A 299 -34.22 2.77 -5.57
CA LYS A 299 -35.47 2.91 -6.36
C LYS A 299 -36.09 4.30 -6.19
N SER A 300 -35.96 4.90 -5.01
CA SER A 300 -36.49 6.23 -4.70
C SER A 300 -35.70 7.36 -5.36
N GLY A 301 -34.40 7.16 -5.63
CA GLY A 301 -33.50 8.23 -6.05
C GLY A 301 -33.03 9.12 -4.88
N GLU A 302 -33.26 8.70 -3.64
CA GLU A 302 -32.78 9.35 -2.42
C GLU A 302 -31.86 8.40 -1.64
N THR A 303 -31.01 8.94 -0.77
CA THR A 303 -30.19 8.11 0.13
C THR A 303 -31.09 7.41 1.15
N GLU A 304 -30.98 6.10 1.24
CA GLU A 304 -31.82 5.28 2.12
C GLU A 304 -31.00 4.61 3.23
N TYR A 305 -31.66 4.44 4.38
CA TYR A 305 -31.07 3.90 5.60
C TYR A 305 -31.82 2.61 5.95
N VAL A 306 -31.13 1.48 5.87
CA VAL A 306 -31.72 0.15 6.10
C VAL A 306 -31.04 -0.56 7.25
N HIS A 307 -31.78 -1.42 7.94
CA HIS A 307 -31.33 -2.16 9.12
C HIS A 307 -31.29 -3.67 8.90
N THR A 308 -31.87 -4.15 7.80
CA THR A 308 -31.94 -5.58 7.49
C THR A 308 -31.57 -5.85 6.03
N GLU A 309 -31.21 -7.11 5.76
CA GLU A 309 -30.89 -7.57 4.40
C GLU A 309 -32.14 -7.52 3.50
N GLU A 310 -33.32 -7.79 4.07
CA GLU A 310 -34.59 -7.71 3.36
C GLU A 310 -34.88 -6.27 2.92
N GLU A 311 -34.71 -5.30 3.82
CA GLU A 311 -34.86 -3.88 3.49
C GLU A 311 -33.85 -3.45 2.41
N LEU A 312 -32.60 -3.92 2.49
CA LEU A 312 -31.58 -3.64 1.48
C LEU A 312 -32.02 -4.08 0.07
N GLN A 313 -32.59 -5.28 -0.05
CA GLN A 313 -33.11 -5.80 -1.32
C GLN A 313 -34.36 -5.03 -1.81
N GLU A 314 -35.22 -4.59 -0.89
CA GLU A 314 -36.40 -3.81 -1.26
C GLU A 314 -36.06 -2.42 -1.80
N VAL A 315 -34.99 -1.82 -1.30
CA VAL A 315 -34.58 -0.45 -1.61
C VAL A 315 -33.74 -0.34 -2.88
N ILE A 316 -32.93 -1.36 -3.20
CA ILE A 316 -32.00 -1.33 -4.33
C ILE A 316 -32.69 -1.54 -5.68
N ASP A 317 -32.39 -0.68 -6.64
CA ASP A 317 -32.75 -0.86 -8.04
C ASP A 317 -31.73 -1.78 -8.74
N GLU A 318 -32.07 -3.07 -8.82
CA GLU A 318 -31.24 -4.08 -9.50
C GLU A 318 -30.90 -3.71 -10.96
N GLY A 319 -31.74 -2.93 -11.63
CA GLY A 319 -31.51 -2.49 -13.01
C GLY A 319 -30.36 -1.47 -13.11
N LYS A 320 -30.09 -0.72 -12.04
CA LYS A 320 -28.94 0.19 -11.95
C LYS A 320 -27.68 -0.55 -11.54
N VAL A 321 -27.78 -1.50 -10.62
CA VAL A 321 -26.65 -2.35 -10.18
C VAL A 321 -26.04 -3.13 -11.35
N LYS A 322 -26.86 -3.73 -12.21
CA LYS A 322 -26.37 -4.52 -13.36
C LYS A 322 -25.61 -3.69 -14.41
N LYS A 323 -25.87 -2.38 -14.51
CA LYS A 323 -25.13 -1.50 -15.42
C LYS A 323 -23.72 -1.17 -14.93
N ASP A 324 -23.48 -1.25 -13.62
CA ASP A 324 -22.16 -1.04 -13.02
C ASP A 324 -21.30 -2.31 -13.00
N GLU A 325 -21.90 -3.48 -13.29
CA GLU A 325 -21.21 -4.77 -13.40
C GLU A 325 -20.78 -5.12 -14.84
N GLU A 326 -21.30 -4.43 -15.86
CA GLU A 326 -20.95 -4.59 -17.30
C GLU A 326 -19.82 -3.65 -17.76
#